data_AF-A0A6G1B6S1-F1
#
_entry.id   AF-A0A6G1B6S1-F1
#
_cell.length_a   1.000
_cell.length_b   1.000
_cell.length_c   1.000
_cell.angle_alpha   90.00
_cell.angle_beta   90.00
_cell.angle_gamma   90.00
#
_symmetry.space_group_name_H-M   'P 1'
#
loop_
_entity.id
_entity.type
_entity.pdbx_description
1 polymer ?
#
loop_
_entity_poly.entity_id
_entity_poly.type
_entity_poly.pdbx_seq_one_letter_code
_entity_poly.pdbx_strand_id
1 'polypeptide(L)'
;EKYKGKERILKAARDKQALTYKGRPIRLVSDLCTETCQARKEWQEIFNVMNRKNMQPRILYPASLTFRIEGEIKVFPKKQKLKEFIPTQPALQEILRGTL
;
A
#
# COMPACT_ATOMS: atom_id res chain seq x y z
N GLU A 1 -13.90 -12.77 9.77
CA GLU A 1 -15.04 -11.99 9.23
C GLU A 1 -15.21 -10.55 9.73
N LYS A 2 -14.72 -10.15 10.92
CA LYS A 2 -15.12 -8.90 11.59
C LYS A 2 -14.73 -7.53 10.96
N TYR A 3 -13.87 -7.46 9.94
CA TYR A 3 -13.37 -6.17 9.40
C TYR A 3 -13.68 -5.88 7.94
N LYS A 4 -14.37 -6.80 7.23
CA LYS A 4 -14.70 -6.63 5.80
C LYS A 4 -15.54 -5.38 5.53
N GLY A 5 -16.42 -5.00 6.46
CA GLY A 5 -17.25 -3.79 6.33
C GLY A 5 -16.43 -2.50 6.29
N LYS A 6 -15.48 -2.35 7.22
CA LYS A 6 -14.56 -1.20 7.30
C LYS A 6 -13.73 -1.05 6.02
N GLU A 7 -13.20 -2.16 5.50
CA GLU A 7 -12.43 -2.16 4.26
C GLU A 7 -13.28 -1.77 3.05
N ARG A 8 -14.53 -2.25 2.96
CA ARG A 8 -15.46 -1.87 1.88
C ARG A 8 -15.81 -0.38 1.91
N ILE A 9 -16.08 0.18 3.08
CA ILE A 9 -16.38 1.61 3.22
C ILE A 9 -15.16 2.46 2.82
N LEU A 10 -13.97 2.11 3.30
CA LEU A 10 -12.74 2.81 2.94
C LEU A 10 -12.40 2.67 1.45
N LYS A 11 -12.72 1.53 0.83
CA LYS A 11 -12.58 1.34 -0.62
C LYS A 11 -13.53 2.26 -1.39
N ALA A 12 -14.82 2.24 -1.06
CA ALA A 12 -15.82 3.10 -1.70
C ALA A 12 -15.49 4.59 -1.54
N ALA A 13 -14.95 4.98 -0.38
CA ALA A 13 -14.48 6.34 -0.12
C ALA A 13 -13.34 6.76 -1.05
N ARG A 14 -12.37 5.87 -1.31
CA ARG A 14 -11.26 6.13 -2.24
C ARG A 14 -11.70 6.17 -3.69
N ASP A 15 -12.56 5.24 -4.08
CA ASP A 15 -13.10 5.16 -5.45
C ASP A 15 -13.89 6.42 -5.80
N LYS A 16 -14.62 6.99 -4.82
CA LYS A 16 -15.37 8.23 -5.00
C LYS A 16 -14.49 9.50 -5.04
N GLN A 17 -13.27 9.44 -4.50
CA GLN A 17 -12.25 10.51 -4.38
C GLN A 17 -12.68 11.80 -3.65
N ALA A 18 -13.88 12.32 -3.90
CA ALA A 18 -14.50 13.47 -3.25
C ALA A 18 -15.69 13.02 -2.40
N LEU A 19 -15.55 13.11 -1.08
CA LEU A 19 -16.66 12.95 -0.14
C LEU A 19 -17.01 14.30 0.44
N THR A 20 -18.30 14.62 0.47
CA THR A 20 -18.82 15.87 1.05
C THR A 20 -19.85 15.56 2.12
N TYR A 21 -19.73 16.19 3.28
CA TYR A 21 -20.73 16.14 4.35
C TYR A 21 -21.12 17.56 4.71
N LYS A 22 -22.43 17.87 4.63
CA LYS A 22 -22.96 19.24 4.87
C LYS A 22 -22.21 20.32 4.08
N GLY A 23 -21.94 20.05 2.80
CA GLY A 23 -21.21 20.97 1.91
C GLY A 23 -19.70 21.08 2.15
N ARG A 24 -19.12 20.36 3.13
CA ARG A 24 -17.68 20.38 3.40
C ARG A 24 -17.00 19.11 2.89
N PRO A 25 -15.83 19.21 2.22
CA PRO A 25 -15.07 18.04 1.84
C PRO A 25 -14.55 17.32 3.09
N ILE A 26 -14.74 16.01 3.13
CA ILE A 26 -14.27 15.14 4.20
C ILE A 26 -13.40 14.02 3.63
N ARG A 27 -12.46 13.52 4.43
CA ARG A 27 -11.61 12.38 4.08
C ARG A 27 -11.76 11.29 5.11
N LEU A 28 -12.15 10.10 4.67
CA LEU A 28 -12.18 8.92 5.54
C LEU A 28 -10.79 8.26 5.52
N VAL A 29 -10.18 8.17 6.70
CA VAL A 29 -8.90 7.50 6.93
C VAL A 29 -9.11 6.42 7.98
N SER A 30 -8.41 5.30 7.86
CA SER A 30 -8.39 4.28 8.91
C SER A 30 -7.69 4.81 10.16
N ASP A 31 -8.30 4.60 11.33
CA ASP A 31 -7.60 4.64 12.62
C ASP A 31 -6.51 3.55 12.62
N LEU A 32 -5.26 3.98 12.80
CA LEU A 32 -4.09 3.13 12.82
C LEU A 32 -3.22 3.54 14.01
N CYS A 33 -2.65 2.57 14.71
CA CYS A 33 -1.65 2.82 15.75
C CYS A 33 -0.43 3.55 15.17
N THR A 34 0.30 4.28 15.99
CA THR A 34 1.53 5.00 15.62
C THR A 34 2.54 4.10 14.90
N GLU A 35 2.73 2.87 15.38
CA GLU A 35 3.60 1.88 14.74
C GLU A 35 3.13 1.51 13.32
N THR A 36 1.81 1.32 13.16
CA THR A 36 1.22 0.99 11.85
C THR A 36 1.26 2.18 10.89
N CYS A 37 1.09 3.40 11.40
CA CYS A 37 1.28 4.63 10.65
C CYS A 37 2.71 4.77 10.15
N GLN A 38 3.71 4.49 10.99
CA GLN A 38 5.12 4.58 10.61
C GLN A 38 5.47 3.53 9.54
N ALA A 39 5.04 2.27 9.72
CA ALA A 39 5.23 1.23 8.72
C ALA A 39 4.59 1.60 7.36
N ARG A 40 3.41 2.25 7.38
CA ARG A 40 2.79 2.75 6.14
C ARG A 40 3.56 3.88 5.49
N LYS A 41 4.20 4.78 6.25
CA LYS A 41 5.07 5.82 5.71
C LYS A 41 6.27 5.21 4.98
N GLU A 42 6.90 4.20 5.58
CA GLU A 42 8.00 3.46 4.92
C GLU A 42 7.55 2.84 3.60
N TRP A 43 6.31 2.33 3.54
CA TRP A 43 5.74 1.82 2.30
C TRP A 43 5.39 2.90 1.27
N GLN A 44 5.13 4.15 1.66
CA GLN A 44 4.74 5.21 0.72
C GLN A 44 5.81 5.50 -0.33
N GLU A 45 7.08 5.53 0.08
CA GLU A 45 8.18 5.80 -0.83
C GLU A 45 8.31 4.70 -1.89
N ILE A 46 8.29 3.45 -1.45
CA ILE A 46 8.33 2.26 -2.31
C ILE A 46 7.08 2.20 -3.20
N PHE A 47 5.91 2.51 -2.66
CA PHE A 47 4.64 2.57 -3.39
C PHE A 47 4.73 3.53 -4.58
N ASN A 48 5.27 4.73 -4.38
CA ASN A 48 5.39 5.72 -5.46
C ASN A 48 6.28 5.21 -6.60
N VAL A 49 7.40 4.55 -6.27
CA VAL A 49 8.31 3.97 -7.26
C VAL A 49 7.64 2.83 -8.04
N MET A 50 6.98 1.90 -7.36
CA MET A 50 6.26 0.79 -8.02
C MET A 50 5.06 1.28 -8.83
N ASN A 51 4.39 2.35 -8.39
CA ASN A 51 3.27 2.93 -9.13
C ASN A 51 3.74 3.56 -10.45
N ARG A 52 4.92 4.18 -10.49
CA ARG A 52 5.55 4.68 -11.73
C ARG A 52 5.90 3.57 -12.72
N LYS A 53 6.09 2.34 -12.24
CA LYS A 53 6.40 1.16 -13.06
C LYS A 53 5.17 0.30 -13.38
N ASN A 54 3.95 0.80 -13.14
CA ASN A 54 2.69 0.13 -13.43
C ASN A 54 2.51 -1.25 -12.76
N MET A 55 3.19 -1.50 -11.62
CA MET A 55 3.09 -2.77 -10.87
C MET A 55 1.81 -2.92 -10.03
N GLN A 56 0.89 -1.95 -10.16
CA GLN A 56 -0.39 -1.90 -9.44
C GLN A 56 -0.26 -2.15 -7.93
N PRO A 57 0.63 -1.42 -7.23
CA PRO A 57 0.82 -1.63 -5.81
C PRO A 57 -0.45 -1.30 -5.02
N ARG A 58 -0.70 -2.01 -3.92
CA ARG A 58 -1.76 -1.74 -2.95
C ARG A 58 -1.22 -1.91 -1.54
N ILE A 59 -1.63 -1.02 -0.63
CA ILE A 59 -1.33 -1.15 0.79
C ILE A 59 -2.57 -1.70 1.48
N LEU A 60 -2.47 -2.94 1.97
CA LEU A 60 -3.51 -3.62 2.72
C LEU A 60 -3.43 -3.31 4.21
N TYR A 61 -4.57 -3.51 4.88
CA TYR A 61 -4.64 -3.41 6.33
C TYR A 61 -3.92 -4.59 7.01
N PRO A 62 -3.18 -4.39 8.11
CA PRO A 62 -2.88 -3.11 8.76
C PRO A 62 -1.76 -2.30 8.08
N ALA A 63 -0.67 -2.92 7.63
CA ALA A 63 0.42 -2.25 6.90
C ALA A 63 1.19 -3.24 6.01
N SER A 64 0.47 -4.00 5.17
CA SER A 64 1.08 -4.95 4.23
C SER A 64 1.11 -4.37 2.83
N LEU A 65 2.24 -4.47 2.14
CA LEU A 65 2.37 -4.06 0.75
C LEU A 65 2.06 -5.25 -0.17
N THR A 66 1.25 -5.02 -1.20
CA THR A 66 1.05 -5.98 -2.27
C THR A 66 1.33 -5.32 -3.61
N PHE A 67 1.85 -6.09 -4.55
CA PHE A 67 2.02 -5.64 -5.93
C PHE A 67 2.02 -6.85 -6.85
N ARG A 68 1.75 -6.59 -8.14
CA ARG A 68 1.76 -7.62 -9.17
C ARG A 68 3.13 -7.65 -9.81
N ILE A 69 3.73 -8.83 -9.87
CA ILE A 69 5.00 -9.06 -10.56
C ILE A 69 4.97 -10.39 -11.29
N GLU A 70 5.41 -10.40 -12.55
CA GLU A 70 5.43 -11.59 -13.41
C GLU A 70 4.09 -12.35 -13.46
N GLY A 71 2.97 -11.62 -13.33
CA GLY A 71 1.63 -12.20 -13.33
C GLY A 71 1.11 -12.63 -11.96
N GLU A 72 1.98 -12.81 -10.96
CA GLU A 72 1.63 -13.18 -9.60
C GLU A 72 1.43 -11.96 -8.69
N ILE A 73 0.53 -12.07 -7.70
CA ILE A 73 0.36 -11.07 -6.65
C ILE A 73 1.16 -11.52 -5.44
N LYS A 74 2.19 -10.77 -5.07
CA LYS A 74 2.97 -11.02 -3.86
C LYS A 74 2.52 -10.10 -2.73
N VAL A 75 2.60 -10.60 -1.50
CA VAL A 75 2.17 -9.90 -0.28
C VAL A 75 3.34 -9.84 0.69
N PHE A 76 3.69 -8.63 1.12
CA PHE A 76 4.80 -8.34 2.02
C PHE A 76 4.28 -7.65 3.28
N PRO A 77 4.29 -8.32 4.44
CA PRO A 77 3.81 -7.72 5.69
C PRO A 77 4.82 -6.73 6.31
N LYS A 78 6.11 -6.86 6.00
CA LYS A 78 7.19 -6.03 6.55
C LYS A 78 8.25 -5.71 5.49
N LYS A 79 8.93 -4.57 5.65
CA LYS A 79 10.03 -4.12 4.78
C LYS A 79 11.19 -5.12 4.72
N GLN A 80 11.50 -5.80 5.83
CA GLN A 80 12.55 -6.84 5.88
C GLN A 80 12.29 -7.98 4.89
N LYS A 81 11.04 -8.47 4.80
CA LYS A 81 10.67 -9.53 3.84
C LYS A 81 10.79 -9.08 2.40
N LEU A 82 10.59 -7.79 2.12
CA LEU A 82 10.86 -7.23 0.81
C LEU A 82 12.37 -7.20 0.54
N LYS A 83 13.21 -6.79 1.51
CA LYS A 83 14.68 -6.79 1.38
C LYS A 83 15.24 -8.18 1.08
N GLU A 84 14.72 -9.22 1.72
CA GLU A 84 15.08 -10.62 1.45
C GLU A 84 14.68 -11.07 0.03
N PHE A 85 13.62 -10.48 -0.55
CA PHE A 85 13.09 -10.87 -1.85
C PHE A 85 13.76 -10.15 -3.03
N ILE A 86 14.26 -8.93 -2.83
CA ILE A 86 14.98 -8.14 -3.85
C ILE A 86 16.12 -8.91 -4.54
N PRO A 87 17.04 -9.61 -3.84
CA PRO A 87 18.14 -10.32 -4.50
C PRO A 87 17.67 -11.49 -5.38
N THR A 88 16.50 -12.06 -5.10
CA THR A 88 15.91 -13.14 -5.89
C THR A 88 15.36 -12.62 -7.23
N GLN A 89 15.12 -11.31 -7.36
CA GLN A 89 14.48 -10.72 -8.52
C GLN A 89 15.22 -9.48 -9.04
N PRO A 90 16.09 -9.63 -10.06
CA PRO A 90 16.92 -8.52 -10.55
C PRO A 90 16.10 -7.34 -11.08
N ALA A 91 14.92 -7.59 -11.65
CA ALA A 91 14.01 -6.53 -12.10
C ALA A 91 13.52 -5.62 -10.96
N LEU A 92 13.26 -6.17 -9.76
CA LEU A 92 12.91 -5.37 -8.59
C LEU A 92 14.10 -4.61 -8.04
N GLN A 93 15.29 -5.22 -8.08
CA GLN A 93 16.52 -4.59 -7.62
C GLN A 93 16.85 -3.33 -8.41
N GLU A 94 16.64 -3.33 -9.74
CA GLU A 94 16.86 -2.16 -10.58
C GLU A 94 15.83 -1.06 -10.29
N ILE A 95 14.56 -1.44 -10.11
CA ILE A 95 13.47 -0.48 -9.84
C ILE A 95 13.61 0.20 -8.49
N LEU A 96 14.06 -0.55 -7.47
CA LEU A 96 14.21 -0.06 -6.10
C LEU A 96 15.62 0.48 -5.81
N ARG A 97 16.47 0.61 -6.83
CA ARG A 97 17.83 1.13 -6.73
C ARG A 97 17.77 2.62 -6.38
N GLY A 98 17.90 2.93 -5.09
CA GLY A 98 17.87 4.30 -4.54
C GLY A 98 16.74 4.59 -3.53
N THR A 99 15.87 3.62 -3.22
CA THR A 99 14.74 3.78 -2.27
C THR A 99 14.92 2.96 -0.98
N LEU A 100 15.91 2.07 -0.91
CA LEU A 100 16.00 0.99 0.09
C LEU A 100 17.37 0.79 0.72
#